data_AF-Q207V4-F1
#
_entry.id   AF-Q207V4-F1
#
_cell.length_a   1.000
_cell.length_b   1.000
_cell.length_c   1.000
_cell.angle_alpha   90.00
_cell.angle_beta   90.00
_cell.angle_gamma   90.00
#
_symmetry.space_group_name_H-M   'P 1'
#
loop_
_entity.id
_entity.type
_entity.pdbx_description
1 polymer ?
#
loop_
_entity_poly.entity_id
_entity_poly.type
_entity_poly.pdbx_seq_one_letter_code
_entity_poly.pdbx_strand_id
1 'polypeptide(L)'
;YNVIIISFYLSGGTAADIAQAWAALPDSTKVDTINQAHSKGAIVLVSLGGSTDAPFDKDPNALGQQVAAWARAQHLDGVDFDLENINQGFTANGKTADQLVSWHAQLAQSASQALGGGVISFAPQGPYFGPIGATDGWVGPSGGYVGVEKQAGQYISFYNAQFYNQGG
;
A
#
# COMPACT_ATOMS: atom_id res chain seq x y z
N TYR A 1 19.13 4.96 -3.53
CA TYR A 1 17.79 4.35 -3.52
C TYR A 1 17.21 4.47 -4.92
N ASN A 2 16.65 3.39 -5.45
CA ASN A 2 15.91 3.38 -6.73
C ASN A 2 14.40 3.55 -6.51
N VAL A 3 13.91 3.40 -5.28
CA VAL A 3 12.54 3.72 -4.86
C VAL A 3 12.63 4.53 -3.55
N ILE A 4 11.92 5.64 -3.49
CA ILE A 4 11.74 6.48 -2.29
C ILE A 4 10.26 6.45 -1.97
N ILE A 5 9.88 6.14 -0.73
CA ILE A 5 8.48 6.07 -0.31
C ILE A 5 8.27 7.10 0.79
N ILE A 6 7.42 8.09 0.56
CA ILE A 6 7.11 9.13 1.55
C ILE A 6 5.94 8.70 2.44
N SER A 7 6.15 8.75 3.74
CA SER A 7 5.15 8.48 4.78
C SER A 7 4.42 9.77 5.15
N PHE A 8 3.12 9.83 5.39
CA PHE A 8 2.07 8.89 5.00
C PHE A 8 0.88 9.69 4.46
N TYR A 9 0.09 9.09 3.56
CA TYR A 9 -1.26 9.56 3.27
C TYR A 9 -2.26 8.71 4.05
N LEU A 10 -3.05 9.33 4.93
CA LEU A 10 -3.99 8.60 5.78
C LEU A 10 -5.33 8.42 5.07
N SER A 11 -6.01 7.33 5.38
CA SER A 11 -7.30 6.94 4.81
C SER A 11 -8.44 7.93 5.08
N GLY A 12 -8.26 8.83 6.06
CA GLY A 12 -9.11 9.99 6.31
C GLY A 12 -9.01 11.10 5.26
N GLY A 13 -8.10 10.98 4.29
CA GLY A 13 -7.92 11.94 3.19
C GLY A 13 -6.87 13.01 3.46
N THR A 14 -6.03 12.83 4.48
CA THR A 14 -5.05 13.81 4.95
C THR A 14 -3.63 13.29 4.84
N ALA A 15 -2.70 14.14 4.41
CA ALA A 15 -1.28 13.83 4.48
C ALA A 15 -0.76 14.01 5.92
N ALA A 16 0.16 13.15 6.32
CA ALA A 16 0.88 13.17 7.60
C ALA A 16 2.39 13.05 7.33
N ASP A 17 3.20 13.32 8.36
CA ASP A 17 4.65 13.17 8.34
C ASP A 17 5.34 13.81 7.11
N ILE A 18 6.16 13.05 6.38
CA ILE A 18 6.88 13.50 5.19
C ILE A 18 5.93 13.83 4.04
N ALA A 19 4.80 13.15 3.89
CA ALA A 19 3.80 13.45 2.88
C ALA A 19 3.13 14.81 3.16
N GLN A 20 2.95 15.20 4.43
CA GLN A 20 2.48 16.53 4.79
C GLN A 20 3.52 17.60 4.43
N ALA A 21 4.79 17.36 4.75
CA ALA A 21 5.87 18.26 4.36
C ALA A 21 5.99 18.39 2.83
N TRP A 22 5.88 17.27 2.10
CA TRP A 22 5.84 17.24 0.63
C TRP A 22 4.68 18.08 0.11
N ALA A 23 3.46 17.85 0.63
CA ALA A 23 2.26 18.56 0.19
C ALA A 23 2.38 20.09 0.32
N ALA A 24 3.11 20.57 1.34
CA ALA A 24 3.35 21.99 1.58
C ALA A 24 4.36 22.64 0.64
N LEU A 25 5.13 21.87 -0.13
CA LEU A 25 6.08 22.41 -1.11
C LEU A 25 5.35 23.09 -2.28
N PRO A 26 5.96 24.14 -2.88
CA PRO A 26 5.50 24.67 -4.16
C PRO A 26 5.50 23.59 -5.24
N ASP A 27 4.55 23.70 -6.17
CA ASP A 27 4.39 22.73 -7.25
C ASP A 27 5.66 22.56 -8.10
N SER A 28 6.34 23.67 -8.42
CA SER A 28 7.62 23.66 -9.14
C SER A 28 8.70 22.88 -8.40
N THR A 29 8.76 23.00 -7.06
CA THR A 29 9.73 22.26 -6.25
C THR A 29 9.46 20.76 -6.26
N LYS A 30 8.19 20.35 -6.23
CA LYS A 30 7.80 18.94 -6.36
C LYS A 30 8.25 18.38 -7.71
N VAL A 31 7.89 19.08 -8.79
CA VAL A 31 8.26 18.70 -10.17
C VAL A 31 9.78 18.60 -10.34
N ASP A 32 10.54 19.60 -9.88
CA ASP A 32 12.00 19.60 -9.96
C ASP A 32 12.62 18.44 -9.17
N THR A 33 12.06 18.12 -8.00
CA THR A 33 12.53 17.02 -7.16
C THR A 33 12.27 15.66 -7.82
N ILE A 34 11.08 15.48 -8.40
CA ILE A 34 10.70 14.26 -9.12
C ILE A 34 11.59 14.08 -10.36
N ASN A 35 11.77 15.14 -11.16
CA ASN A 35 12.68 15.11 -12.31
C ASN A 35 14.12 14.76 -11.89
N GLN A 36 14.58 15.28 -10.75
CA GLN A 36 15.90 14.94 -10.23
C GLN A 36 15.98 13.46 -9.81
N ALA A 37 14.94 12.91 -9.18
CA ALA A 37 14.87 11.48 -8.84
C ALA A 37 14.92 10.62 -10.11
N HIS A 38 14.09 10.93 -11.11
CA HIS A 38 14.06 10.23 -12.40
C HIS A 38 15.40 10.30 -13.13
N SER A 39 16.10 11.45 -13.09
CA SER A 39 17.43 11.61 -13.70
C SER A 39 18.49 10.67 -13.13
N LYS A 40 18.23 10.13 -11.92
CA LYS A 40 19.08 9.16 -11.21
C LYS A 40 18.51 7.74 -11.26
N GLY A 41 17.46 7.51 -12.04
CA GLY A 41 16.79 6.21 -12.14
C GLY A 41 16.01 5.83 -10.87
N ALA A 42 15.59 6.81 -10.07
CA ALA A 42 14.78 6.60 -8.89
C ALA A 42 13.33 7.04 -9.11
N ILE A 43 12.38 6.38 -8.45
CA ILE A 43 10.96 6.76 -8.39
C ILE A 43 10.58 7.19 -6.97
N VAL A 44 9.52 7.99 -6.83
CA VAL A 44 9.00 8.48 -5.56
C VAL A 44 7.51 8.11 -5.41
N LEU A 45 7.19 7.33 -4.38
CA LEU A 45 5.83 6.88 -4.06
C LEU A 45 5.34 7.55 -2.77
N VAL A 46 4.03 7.55 -2.54
CA VAL A 46 3.46 7.80 -1.20
C VAL A 46 2.98 6.51 -0.58
N SER A 47 3.25 6.31 0.71
CA SER A 47 2.67 5.21 1.47
C SER A 47 1.33 5.59 2.09
N LEU A 48 0.30 4.77 1.91
CA LEU A 48 -0.98 4.86 2.60
C LEU A 48 -1.02 3.90 3.78
N GLY A 49 -1.41 4.42 4.94
CA GLY A 49 -1.56 3.64 6.17
C GLY A 49 -0.57 4.06 7.25
N GLY A 50 0.16 3.08 7.79
CA GLY A 50 0.97 3.18 8.99
C GLY A 50 0.22 2.76 10.25
N SER A 51 0.95 2.59 11.35
CA SER A 51 0.44 1.97 12.59
C SER A 51 -0.84 2.58 13.20
N THR A 52 -1.16 3.83 12.89
CA THR A 52 -2.33 4.56 13.41
C THR A 52 -3.55 4.57 12.48
N ASP A 53 -3.45 3.98 11.28
CA ASP A 53 -4.49 4.02 10.25
C ASP A 53 -4.85 2.61 9.77
N ALA A 54 -6.04 2.14 10.13
CA ALA A 54 -6.54 0.80 9.84
C ALA A 54 -7.86 0.86 9.02
N PRO A 55 -7.79 1.10 7.70
CA PRO A 55 -8.94 1.48 6.88
C PRO A 55 -9.85 0.32 6.44
N PHE A 56 -9.87 -0.79 7.17
CA PHE A 56 -10.59 -2.00 6.76
C PHE A 56 -12.13 -1.86 6.87
N ASP A 57 -12.64 -0.74 7.36
CA ASP A 57 -14.05 -0.32 7.31
C ASP A 57 -14.43 0.40 6.02
N LYS A 58 -13.45 0.88 5.26
CA LYS A 58 -13.67 1.64 4.01
C LYS A 58 -13.87 0.72 2.81
N ASP A 59 -14.53 1.27 1.78
CA ASP A 59 -14.58 0.64 0.46
C ASP A 59 -13.19 0.70 -0.20
N PRO A 60 -12.62 -0.45 -0.62
CA PRO A 60 -11.26 -0.50 -1.15
C PRO A 60 -11.15 0.20 -2.50
N ASN A 61 -12.22 0.26 -3.31
CA ASN A 61 -12.18 0.92 -4.61
C ASN A 61 -12.13 2.44 -4.45
N ALA A 62 -12.97 2.99 -3.58
CA ALA A 62 -12.97 4.41 -3.25
C ALA A 62 -11.63 4.83 -2.63
N LEU A 63 -11.09 4.02 -1.72
CA LEU A 63 -9.80 4.29 -1.10
C LEU A 63 -8.65 4.28 -2.11
N GLY A 64 -8.59 3.27 -3.00
CA GLY A 64 -7.58 3.17 -4.04
C GLY A 64 -7.63 4.34 -5.02
N GLN A 65 -8.84 4.75 -5.44
CA GLN A 65 -9.04 5.93 -6.27
C GLN A 65 -8.59 7.23 -5.56
N GLN A 66 -8.92 7.37 -4.27
CA GLN A 66 -8.56 8.53 -3.47
C GLN A 66 -7.05 8.74 -3.40
N VAL A 67 -6.30 7.70 -3.00
CA VAL A 67 -4.85 7.82 -2.85
C VAL A 67 -4.15 7.98 -4.20
N ALA A 68 -4.61 7.29 -5.24
CA ALA A 68 -4.07 7.45 -6.59
C ALA A 68 -4.30 8.87 -7.14
N ALA A 69 -5.47 9.45 -6.90
CA ALA A 69 -5.76 10.83 -7.28
C ALA A 69 -4.84 11.81 -6.53
N TRP A 70 -4.62 11.58 -5.23
CA TRP A 70 -3.71 12.40 -4.44
C TRP A 70 -2.27 12.27 -4.91
N ALA A 71 -1.77 11.05 -5.14
CA ALA A 71 -0.41 10.79 -5.62
C ALA A 71 -0.12 11.53 -6.94
N ARG A 72 -1.04 11.45 -7.91
CA ARG A 72 -0.93 12.20 -9.17
C ARG A 72 -0.93 13.72 -8.95
N ALA A 73 -1.81 14.23 -8.10
CA ALA A 73 -1.85 15.65 -7.78
C ALA A 73 -0.58 16.14 -7.05
N GLN A 74 0.21 15.23 -6.49
CA GLN A 74 1.50 15.51 -5.84
C GLN A 74 2.71 15.19 -6.73
N HIS A 75 2.50 14.86 -8.01
CA HIS A 75 3.53 14.46 -8.99
C HIS A 75 4.30 13.19 -8.62
N LEU A 76 3.71 12.30 -7.83
CA LEU A 76 4.34 11.05 -7.39
C LEU A 76 4.14 9.94 -8.42
N ASP A 77 5.07 8.98 -8.44
CA ASP A 77 5.13 7.87 -9.39
C ASP A 77 4.20 6.70 -9.05
N GLY A 78 3.59 6.74 -7.87
CA GLY A 78 2.69 5.69 -7.43
C GLY A 78 2.41 5.66 -5.93
N VAL A 79 1.92 4.50 -5.49
CA VAL A 79 1.38 4.30 -4.15
C VAL A 79 1.96 3.03 -3.55
N ASP A 80 2.39 3.14 -2.30
CA ASP A 80 2.70 2.04 -1.41
C ASP A 80 1.55 1.85 -0.40
N PHE A 81 1.26 0.62 -0.01
CA PHE A 81 0.25 0.31 0.99
C PHE A 81 0.90 -0.35 2.21
N ASP A 82 1.05 0.44 3.27
CA ASP A 82 1.56 0.02 4.59
C ASP A 82 0.38 -0.21 5.53
N LEU A 83 -0.37 -1.27 5.27
CA LEU A 83 -1.60 -1.60 5.99
C LEU A 83 -1.34 -2.62 7.10
N GLU A 84 -1.40 -2.13 8.34
CA GLU A 84 -1.11 -2.89 9.54
C GLU A 84 -2.39 -3.26 10.32
N ASN A 85 -2.25 -3.73 11.55
CA ASN A 85 -3.39 -4.05 12.44
C ASN A 85 -4.30 -5.18 11.93
N ILE A 86 -3.75 -6.12 11.16
CA ILE A 86 -4.42 -7.36 10.77
C ILE A 86 -4.24 -8.38 11.89
N ASN A 87 -5.33 -9.03 12.30
CA ASN A 87 -5.34 -10.06 13.34
C ASN A 87 -4.99 -11.45 12.76
N GLN A 88 -4.61 -12.36 13.65
CA GLN A 88 -4.40 -13.77 13.32
C GLN A 88 -5.59 -14.36 12.55
N GLY A 89 -5.30 -15.26 11.61
CA GLY A 89 -6.24 -15.75 10.61
C GLY A 89 -6.43 -14.78 9.44
N PHE A 90 -5.56 -13.77 9.32
CA PHE A 90 -5.65 -12.72 8.30
C PHE A 90 -7.03 -12.02 8.32
N THR A 91 -7.47 -11.61 9.51
CA THR A 91 -8.79 -11.00 9.72
C THR A 91 -8.68 -9.57 10.22
N ALA A 92 -9.57 -8.69 9.77
CA ALA A 92 -9.61 -7.31 10.23
C ALA A 92 -11.03 -6.73 10.07
N ASN A 93 -11.46 -5.93 11.04
CA ASN A 93 -12.76 -5.26 11.03
C ASN A 93 -13.94 -6.18 10.62
N GLY A 94 -14.02 -7.36 11.25
CA GLY A 94 -15.06 -8.36 10.99
C GLY A 94 -14.96 -9.09 9.65
N LYS A 95 -13.99 -8.78 8.78
CA LYS A 95 -13.76 -9.51 7.53
C LYS A 95 -13.10 -10.86 7.80
N THR A 96 -13.59 -11.89 7.12
CA THR A 96 -12.91 -13.18 7.01
C THR A 96 -11.61 -13.03 6.20
N ALA A 97 -10.76 -14.06 6.26
CA ALA A 97 -9.51 -14.09 5.50
C ALA A 97 -9.72 -13.85 3.99
N ASP A 98 -10.69 -14.53 3.38
CA ASP A 98 -10.98 -14.41 1.95
C ASP A 98 -11.56 -13.03 1.58
N GLN A 99 -12.37 -12.45 2.47
CA GLN A 99 -12.89 -11.09 2.31
C GLN A 99 -11.76 -10.06 2.41
N LEU A 100 -10.80 -10.26 3.32
CA LEU A 100 -9.67 -9.35 3.46
C LEU A 100 -8.68 -9.47 2.30
N VAL A 101 -8.44 -10.69 1.78
CA VAL A 101 -7.68 -10.91 0.54
C VAL A 101 -8.35 -10.17 -0.63
N SER A 102 -9.66 -10.36 -0.81
CA SER A 102 -10.42 -9.68 -1.86
C SER A 102 -10.39 -8.16 -1.71
N TRP A 103 -10.43 -7.65 -0.48
CA TRP A 103 -10.37 -6.22 -0.19
C TRP A 103 -9.03 -5.62 -0.62
N HIS A 104 -7.89 -6.26 -0.28
CA HIS A 104 -6.57 -5.80 -0.71
C HIS A 104 -6.39 -5.90 -2.23
N ALA A 105 -6.91 -6.96 -2.86
CA ALA A 105 -6.88 -7.12 -4.31
C ALA A 105 -7.65 -6.01 -5.04
N GLN A 106 -8.85 -5.64 -4.55
CA GLN A 106 -9.64 -4.53 -5.08
C GLN A 106 -8.96 -3.17 -4.87
N LEU A 107 -8.30 -2.99 -3.73
CA LEU A 107 -7.52 -1.78 -3.44
C LEU A 107 -6.37 -1.62 -4.46
N ALA A 108 -5.59 -2.68 -4.68
CA ALA A 108 -4.49 -2.67 -5.65
C ALA A 108 -4.99 -2.38 -7.07
N GLN A 109 -6.04 -3.07 -7.50
CA GLN A 109 -6.64 -2.91 -8.83
C GLN A 109 -7.14 -1.48 -9.05
N SER A 110 -7.93 -0.95 -8.11
CA SER A 110 -8.53 0.38 -8.23
C SER A 110 -7.49 1.50 -8.22
N ALA A 111 -6.47 1.40 -7.36
CA ALA A 111 -5.37 2.35 -7.34
C ALA A 111 -4.55 2.32 -8.64
N SER A 112 -4.20 1.11 -9.13
CA SER A 112 -3.48 0.92 -10.39
C SER A 112 -4.24 1.55 -11.58
N GLN A 113 -5.55 1.28 -11.67
CA GLN A 113 -6.42 1.85 -12.70
C GLN A 113 -6.54 3.37 -12.60
N ALA A 114 -6.68 3.91 -11.39
CA ALA A 114 -6.82 5.34 -11.16
C ALA A 114 -5.53 6.14 -11.42
N LEU A 115 -4.36 5.52 -11.19
CA LEU A 115 -3.07 6.10 -11.59
C LEU A 115 -2.95 6.19 -13.12
N GLY A 116 -3.50 5.21 -13.85
CA GLY A 116 -3.39 5.15 -15.31
C GLY A 116 -1.99 4.73 -15.80
N GLY A 117 -1.27 3.98 -14.97
CA GLY A 117 0.16 3.71 -15.10
C GLY A 117 0.92 4.26 -13.90
N GLY A 118 1.90 3.51 -13.39
CA GLY A 118 2.64 3.84 -12.17
C GLY A 118 2.99 2.60 -11.37
N VAL A 119 3.56 2.82 -10.19
CA VAL A 119 4.00 1.74 -9.30
C VAL A 119 3.02 1.55 -8.15
N ILE A 120 2.63 0.29 -7.93
CA ILE A 120 1.87 -0.10 -6.74
C ILE A 120 2.74 -1.06 -5.93
N SER A 121 2.97 -0.76 -4.67
CA SER A 121 3.64 -1.65 -3.74
C SER A 121 2.83 -1.87 -2.47
N PHE A 122 3.21 -2.89 -1.72
CA PHE A 122 2.67 -3.16 -0.40
C PHE A 122 3.83 -3.49 0.54
N ALA A 123 3.74 -2.98 1.77
CA ALA A 123 4.69 -3.23 2.85
C ALA A 123 4.11 -4.16 3.95
N PRO A 124 3.66 -5.38 3.63
CA PRO A 124 3.03 -6.26 4.61
C PRO A 124 4.05 -6.77 5.64
N GLN A 125 3.60 -7.03 6.87
CA GLN A 125 4.41 -7.72 7.86
C GLN A 125 4.66 -9.18 7.46
N GLY A 126 5.83 -9.73 7.77
CA GLY A 126 6.23 -11.09 7.39
C GLY A 126 5.19 -12.19 7.70
N PRO A 127 4.57 -12.23 8.89
CA PRO A 127 3.52 -13.20 9.25
C PRO A 127 2.26 -13.13 8.40
N TYR A 128 2.08 -12.09 7.58
CA TYR A 128 0.93 -11.95 6.68
C TYR A 128 1.08 -12.76 5.38
N PHE A 129 2.16 -13.53 5.23
CA PHE A 129 2.34 -14.51 4.16
C PHE A 129 2.24 -15.94 4.70
N GLY A 130 1.61 -16.82 3.92
CA GLY A 130 1.63 -18.26 4.18
C GLY A 130 1.15 -19.08 2.98
N PRO A 131 1.35 -20.40 2.98
CA PRO A 131 0.91 -21.24 1.88
C PRO A 131 -0.62 -21.26 1.78
N ILE A 132 -1.16 -21.08 0.57
CA ILE A 132 -2.60 -21.23 0.32
C ILE A 132 -3.01 -22.67 0.65
N GLY A 133 -4.08 -22.83 1.42
CA GLY A 133 -4.61 -24.11 1.88
C GLY A 133 -4.02 -24.64 3.18
N ALA A 134 -2.96 -24.02 3.72
CA ALA A 134 -2.42 -24.40 5.02
C ALA A 134 -3.38 -24.00 6.16
N THR A 135 -3.59 -24.87 7.13
CA THR A 135 -4.49 -24.61 8.28
C THR A 135 -3.76 -24.39 9.59
N ASP A 136 -2.45 -24.60 9.62
CA ASP A 136 -1.55 -24.50 10.77
C ASP A 136 -0.73 -23.19 10.80
N GLY A 137 -0.86 -22.34 9.77
CA GLY A 137 -0.17 -21.05 9.66
C GLY A 137 -0.96 -19.86 10.21
N TRP A 138 -0.25 -18.74 10.48
CA TRP A 138 -0.84 -17.52 11.04
C TRP A 138 -1.98 -16.95 10.18
N VAL A 139 -1.86 -17.01 8.85
CA VAL A 139 -2.86 -16.51 7.89
C VAL A 139 -3.97 -17.51 7.56
N GLY A 140 -3.86 -18.76 8.03
CA GLY A 140 -4.78 -19.83 7.66
C GLY A 140 -4.84 -20.10 6.14
N PRO A 141 -5.94 -20.72 5.66
CA PRO A 141 -5.97 -21.31 4.31
C PRO A 141 -6.02 -20.29 3.17
N SER A 142 -6.28 -19.00 3.44
CA SER A 142 -6.27 -17.95 2.41
C SER A 142 -4.86 -17.67 1.89
N GLY A 143 -3.82 -18.00 2.67
CA GLY A 143 -2.43 -17.64 2.39
C GLY A 143 -2.10 -16.15 2.58
N GLY A 144 -3.04 -15.34 3.08
CA GLY A 144 -2.86 -13.90 3.30
C GLY A 144 -2.43 -13.19 2.03
N TYR A 145 -1.29 -12.49 2.06
CA TYR A 145 -0.74 -11.79 0.90
C TYR A 145 -0.33 -12.71 -0.26
N VAL A 146 -0.14 -14.02 -0.06
CA VAL A 146 0.00 -14.99 -1.17
C VAL A 146 -1.31 -15.12 -1.94
N GLY A 147 -2.45 -15.06 -1.23
CA GLY A 147 -3.77 -15.00 -1.85
C GLY A 147 -3.99 -13.68 -2.60
N VAL A 148 -3.52 -12.56 -2.03
CA VAL A 148 -3.59 -11.24 -2.68
C VAL A 148 -2.79 -11.25 -3.99
N GLU A 149 -1.55 -11.73 -3.97
CA GLU A 149 -0.71 -11.86 -5.17
C GLU A 149 -1.39 -12.73 -6.24
N LYS A 150 -1.97 -13.86 -5.83
CA LYS A 150 -2.71 -14.74 -6.76
C LYS A 150 -3.90 -14.02 -7.43
N GLN A 151 -4.57 -13.11 -6.75
CA GLN A 151 -5.75 -12.41 -7.26
C GLN A 151 -5.42 -11.10 -8.01
N ALA A 152 -4.37 -10.39 -7.60
CA ALA A 152 -4.09 -9.03 -8.04
C ALA A 152 -2.62 -8.74 -8.36
N GLY A 153 -1.73 -9.73 -8.40
CA GLY A 153 -0.29 -9.54 -8.64
C GLY A 153 0.03 -8.82 -9.94
N GLN A 154 -0.82 -8.95 -10.97
CA GLN A 154 -0.70 -8.16 -12.21
C GLN A 154 -0.81 -6.64 -12.04
N TYR A 155 -1.37 -6.18 -10.92
CA TYR A 155 -1.46 -4.76 -10.56
C TYR A 155 -0.38 -4.32 -9.56
N ILE A 156 0.38 -5.27 -8.98
CA ILE A 156 1.34 -5.02 -7.91
C ILE A 156 2.75 -5.13 -8.50
N SER A 157 3.55 -4.09 -8.31
CA SER A 157 4.91 -4.03 -8.84
C SER A 157 5.90 -4.79 -7.96
N PHE A 158 5.77 -4.70 -6.64
CA PHE A 158 6.60 -5.44 -5.68
C PHE A 158 6.01 -5.42 -4.26
N TYR A 159 6.57 -6.26 -3.40
CA TYR A 159 6.36 -6.25 -1.95
C TYR A 159 7.66 -5.89 -1.24
N ASN A 160 7.61 -4.93 -0.32
CA ASN A 160 8.68 -4.57 0.62
C ASN A 160 8.33 -5.08 2.02
N ALA A 161 8.28 -6.41 2.16
CA ALA A 161 7.82 -7.07 3.38
C ALA A 161 8.65 -6.68 4.62
N GLN A 162 7.95 -6.44 5.73
CA GLN A 162 8.56 -6.06 7.00
C GLN A 162 8.95 -7.32 7.78
N PHE A 163 10.25 -7.59 7.87
CA PHE A 163 10.84 -8.67 8.68
C PHE A 163 11.39 -8.15 10.02
N TYR A 164 10.75 -7.14 10.59
CA TYR A 164 11.15 -6.45 11.81
C TYR A 164 9.92 -6.03 12.62
N ASN A 165 10.02 -6.02 13.96
CA ASN A 165 8.95 -5.70 14.91
C ASN A 165 7.82 -6.74 15.07
N GLN A 166 8.01 -8.00 14.63
CA GLN A 166 7.02 -9.08 14.81
C GLN A 166 7.26 -9.98 16.02
N GLY A 167 8.36 -9.76 16.77
CA GLY A 167 8.75 -10.62 17.88
C GLY A 167 9.24 -12.00 17.42
N GLY A 168 10.12 -12.59 18.22
CA GLY A 168 10.64 -13.95 18.05
C GLY A 168 10.76 -14.63 19.40
#